data_AF-A0A1A6HSV3-F1
#
_entry.id   AF-A0A1A6HSV3-F1
#
_cell.length_a   1.000
_cell.length_b   1.000
_cell.length_c   1.000
_cell.angle_alpha   90.00
_cell.angle_beta   90.00
_cell.angle_gamma   90.00
#
_symmetry.space_group_name_H-M   'P 1'
#
loop_
_entity.id
_entity.type
_entity.pdbx_description
1 polymer ?
#
loop_
_entity_poly.entity_id
_entity_poly.type
_entity_poly.pdbx_seq_one_letter_code
_entity_poly.pdbx_strand_id
1 'polypeptide(L)' 'MSTKKSPEELKSIFQKYAAKEGDPNQLSKEELKLLIQSEFPTLLKGSSTLDNLFEELDKNGDGEVSFEEFQALFKKISQ' A
#
# COMPACT_ATOMS: atom_id res chain seq x y z
N MET A 1 6.64 -0.58 -19.04
CA MET A 1 7.04 0.65 -18.32
C MET A 1 7.12 0.29 -16.85
N SER A 2 8.32 0.09 -16.32
CA SER A 2 8.52 -0.35 -14.93
C SER A 2 8.48 0.88 -14.02
N THR A 3 7.38 1.08 -13.31
CA THR A 3 7.21 2.17 -12.34
C THR A 3 8.14 1.96 -11.14
N LYS A 4 9.40 2.39 -11.27
CA LYS A 4 10.35 2.52 -10.16
C LYS A 4 10.00 3.79 -9.38
N LYS A 5 9.06 3.71 -8.44
CA LYS A 5 8.83 4.81 -7.49
C LYS A 5 9.88 4.76 -6.39
N SER A 6 10.42 5.92 -6.04
CA SER A 6 11.39 6.06 -4.95
C SER A 6 10.69 5.93 -3.59
N PRO A 7 11.40 5.52 -2.52
CA PRO A 7 10.84 5.47 -1.17
C PRO A 7 10.24 6.81 -0.71
N GLU A 8 10.80 7.94 -1.17
CA GLU A 8 10.27 9.28 -0.89
C GLU A 8 8.90 9.53 -1.55
N GLU A 9 8.71 9.06 -2.77
CA GLU A 9 7.41 9.14 -3.46
C GLU A 9 6.40 8.20 -2.82
N LEU A 10 6.81 6.97 -2.47
CA LEU A 10 5.98 6.02 -1.73
C LEU A 10 5.52 6.61 -0.41
N LYS A 11 6.40 7.29 0.33
CA LYS A 11 6.06 7.97 1.57
C LYS A 11 5.08 9.12 1.35
N SER A 12 5.31 9.96 0.35
CA SER A 12 4.43 11.08 0.03
C SER A 12 3.03 10.61 -0.37
N ILE A 13 2.95 9.55 -1.17
CA ILE A 13 1.70 8.89 -1.55
C ILE A 13 1.04 8.31 -0.30
N PHE A 14 1.75 7.49 0.46
CA PHE A 14 1.25 6.87 1.68
C PHE A 14 0.63 7.90 2.61
N GLN A 15 1.36 8.97 2.97
CA GLN A 15 0.85 10.02 3.84
C GLN A 15 -0.34 10.77 3.23
N LYS A 16 -0.37 10.97 1.91
CA LYS A 16 -1.50 11.62 1.23
C LYS A 16 -2.79 10.81 1.37
N TYR A 17 -2.70 9.49 1.36
CA TYR A 17 -3.87 8.62 1.51
C TYR A 17 -4.19 8.31 2.98
N ALA A 18 -3.19 8.11 3.85
CA ALA A 18 -3.35 7.85 5.29
C ALA A 18 -3.85 9.08 6.07
N ALA A 19 -3.51 10.29 5.62
CA ALA A 19 -4.01 11.52 6.25
C ALA A 19 -5.49 11.81 5.89
N LYS A 20 -6.19 10.87 5.25
CA LYS A 20 -7.55 11.08 4.77
C LYS A 20 -8.56 10.74 5.85
N GLU A 21 -8.36 9.64 6.58
CA GLU A 21 -9.19 9.26 7.74
C GLU A 21 -8.41 8.39 8.73
N GLY A 22 -8.59 8.60 10.04
CA GLY A 22 -7.92 7.78 11.06
C GLY A 22 -6.48 8.23 11.36
N ASP A 23 -5.55 7.27 11.40
CA ASP A 23 -4.14 7.53 11.74
C ASP A 23 -3.31 7.93 10.50
N PRO A 24 -2.65 9.09 10.50
CA PRO A 24 -1.88 9.56 9.33
C PRO A 24 -0.61 8.72 9.05
N ASN A 25 -0.28 7.76 9.91
CA ASN A 25 0.88 6.88 9.78
C ASN A 25 0.52 5.44 9.39
N GLN A 26 -0.78 5.12 9.28
CA GLN A 26 -1.27 3.81 8.88
C GLN A 26 -2.31 3.96 7.77
N LEU A 27 -2.41 2.97 6.89
CA LEU A 27 -3.45 2.91 5.88
C LEU A 27 -4.51 1.91 6.32
N SER A 28 -5.73 2.41 6.49
CA SER A 28 -6.89 1.55 6.58
C SER A 28 -7.10 0.77 5.28
N LYS A 29 -7.82 -0.34 5.34
CA LYS A 29 -8.17 -1.16 4.17
C LYS A 29 -8.79 -0.36 3.01
N GLU A 30 -9.61 0.64 3.32
CA GLU A 30 -10.24 1.51 2.33
C GLU A 30 -9.24 2.51 1.71
N GLU A 31 -8.33 3.05 2.49
CA GLU A 31 -7.30 3.99 2.03
C GLU A 31 -6.27 3.27 1.17
N LEU A 32 -5.80 2.10 1.61
CA LEU A 32 -4.94 1.23 0.81
C LEU A 32 -5.62 0.89 -0.52
N LYS A 33 -6.91 0.54 -0.50
CA LYS A 33 -7.69 0.27 -1.72
C LYS A 33 -7.62 1.43 -2.72
N LEU A 34 -7.89 2.65 -2.25
CA LEU A 34 -7.85 3.83 -3.10
C LEU A 34 -6.44 4.13 -3.62
N LEU A 35 -5.44 4.01 -2.74
CA LEU A 35 -4.04 4.20 -3.09
C LEU A 35 -3.64 3.21 -4.19
N ILE A 36 -3.88 1.92 -4.00
CA ILE A 36 -3.50 0.89 -4.97
C ILE A 36 -4.26 1.07 -6.28
N GLN A 37 -5.57 1.33 -6.26
CA GLN A 37 -6.33 1.55 -7.49
C GLN A 37 -5.86 2.77 -8.28
N SER A 38 -5.46 3.84 -7.58
CA SER A 38 -5.07 5.12 -8.20
C SER A 38 -3.61 5.11 -8.65
N GLU A 39 -2.71 4.61 -7.80
CA GLU A 39 -1.26 4.73 -7.97
C GLU A 39 -0.61 3.44 -8.49
N PHE A 40 -1.18 2.28 -8.17
CA PHE A 40 -0.64 0.97 -8.51
C PHE A 40 -1.70 -0.01 -9.02
N PRO A 41 -2.49 0.36 -10.05
CA PRO A 41 -3.57 -0.50 -10.55
C PRO A 41 -3.06 -1.86 -11.05
N THR A 42 -1.78 -1.96 -11.36
CA THR A 42 -1.10 -3.21 -11.75
C THR A 42 -1.02 -4.24 -10.63
N LEU A 43 -1.03 -3.84 -9.35
CA LEU A 43 -1.04 -4.78 -8.23
C LEU A 43 -2.36 -5.54 -8.14
N LEU A 44 -3.46 -4.92 -8.59
CA LEU A 44 -4.80 -5.53 -8.67
C LEU A 44 -5.09 -6.16 -10.03
N LYS A 45 -4.19 -6.03 -11.01
CA LYS A 45 -4.34 -6.71 -12.32
C LYS A 45 -3.99 -8.20 -12.27
N GLY A 46 -3.48 -8.72 -11.15
CA GLY A 46 -3.30 -10.14 -10.92
C GLY A 46 -4.58 -10.84 -10.45
N SER A 47 -4.46 -12.14 -10.13
CA SER A 47 -5.53 -12.90 -9.44
C SER A 47 -5.72 -12.48 -7.97
N SER A 48 -4.93 -11.53 -7.48
CA SER A 48 -4.96 -11.08 -6.09
C SER A 48 -6.05 -10.02 -5.89
N THR A 49 -6.99 -10.31 -5.00
CA THR A 49 -7.95 -9.32 -4.53
C THR A 49 -7.29 -8.33 -3.58
N LEU A 50 -7.93 -7.18 -3.37
CA LEU A 50 -7.48 -6.19 -2.39
C LEU A 50 -7.39 -6.78 -1.00
N ASP A 51 -8.34 -7.63 -0.62
CA ASP A 51 -8.34 -8.36 0.65
C ASP A 51 -7.08 -9.23 0.80
N ASN A 52 -6.74 -10.04 -0.21
CA ASN A 52 -5.53 -10.86 -0.17
C ASN A 52 -4.26 -10.01 -0.11
N LEU A 53 -4.24 -8.89 -0.85
CA LEU A 53 -3.11 -7.95 -0.80
C LEU A 53 -2.98 -7.29 0.57
N PHE A 54 -4.12 -6.94 1.17
CA PHE A 54 -4.20 -6.37 2.51
C PHE A 54 -3.70 -7.36 3.55
N GLU A 55 -4.17 -8.60 3.54
CA GLU A 55 -3.67 -9.68 4.42
C GLU A 55 -2.20 -10.02 4.16
N GLU A 56 -1.71 -9.86 2.92
CA GLU A 56 -0.28 -10.04 2.65
C GLU A 56 0.56 -8.92 3.27
N LEU A 57 0.02 -7.70 3.32
CA LEU A 57 0.65 -6.50 3.86
C LEU A 57 0.58 -6.42 5.39
N ASP A 58 -0.60 -6.60 5.96
CA ASP A 58 -0.93 -6.57 7.40
C ASP A 58 -0.35 -7.82 8.09
N LYS A 59 0.96 -7.76 8.39
CA LYS A 59 1.72 -8.89 8.95
C LYS A 59 1.57 -8.97 10.46
N ASN A 60 1.38 -7.82 11.11
CA ASN A 60 1.09 -7.71 12.52
C ASN A 60 -0.38 -8.04 12.84
N GLY A 61 -1.29 -7.99 11.85
CA GLY A 61 -2.70 -8.33 12.01
C GLY A 61 -3.45 -7.26 12.80
N ASP A 62 -3.02 -6.00 12.74
CA ASP A 62 -3.70 -4.90 13.45
C ASP A 62 -4.88 -4.35 12.66
N GLY A 63 -5.08 -4.81 11.42
CA GLY A 63 -6.17 -4.35 10.55
C GLY A 63 -5.86 -3.01 9.89
N GLU A 64 -4.60 -2.56 9.95
CA GLU A 64 -4.09 -1.37 9.28
C GLU A 64 -2.74 -1.70 8.64
N VAL A 65 -2.30 -0.93 7.64
CA VAL A 65 -1.00 -1.15 6.99
C VAL A 65 -0.07 -0.01 7.31
N SER A 66 0.99 -0.31 8.05
CA SER A 66 2.04 0.65 8.37
C SER A 66 2.91 0.98 7.15
N PHE A 67 3.61 2.12 7.19
CA PHE A 67 4.54 2.50 6.12
C PHE A 67 5.64 1.44 5.91
N GLU A 68 6.08 0.77 6.98
CA GLU A 68 7.09 -0.29 6.91
C GLU A 68 6.59 -1.51 6.14
N GLU A 69 5.37 -1.97 6.43
CA GLU A 69 4.73 -3.09 5.74
C GLU A 69 4.48 -2.79 4.27
N PHE A 70 3.96 -1.59 4.00
CA PHE A 70 3.79 -1.08 2.64
C PHE A 70 5.13 -1.12 1.89
N GLN A 71 6.19 -0.52 2.45
CA GLN A 71 7.51 -0.48 1.81
C GLN A 71 8.11 -1.89 1.60
N ALA A 72 7.90 -2.81 2.54
CA ALA A 72 8.38 -4.19 2.44
C ALA A 72 7.80 -4.91 1.22
N LEU A 73 6.51 -4.73 0.93
CA LEU A 73 5.87 -5.29 -0.26
C LEU A 73 6.46 -4.70 -1.54
N PHE A 74 6.64 -3.38 -1.63
CA PHE A 74 7.24 -2.76 -2.81
C PHE A 74 8.68 -3.22 -3.05
N LYS A 75 9.46 -3.41 -1.97
CA LYS A 75 10.78 -4.05 -2.07
C LYS A 75 10.68 -5.47 -2.64
N LYS A 76 9.70 -6.25 -2.21
CA LYS A 76 9.47 -7.64 -2.68
C LYS A 76 9.08 -7.69 -4.17
N ILE A 77 8.30 -6.72 -4.65
CA ILE A 77 7.83 -6.68 -6.05
C ILE A 77 8.88 -6.06 -6.99
N SER A 78 9.73 -5.17 -6.48
CA SER A 78 10.77 -4.51 -7.27
C SER A 78 12.07 -5.34 -7.39
N GLN A 79 12.17 -6.47 -6.69
CA GLN A 79 13.32 -7.39 -6.74
C GLN A 79 13.14 -8.43 -7.84
#